data_AF-G0UDC8-F1
#
_entry.id   AF-G0UDC8-F1
#
_cell.length_a   1.000
_cell.length_b   1.000
_cell.length_c   1.000
_cell.angle_alpha   90.00
_cell.angle_beta   90.00
_cell.angle_gamma   90.00
#
_symmetry.space_group_name_H-M   'P 1'
#
loop_
_entity.id
_entity.type
_entity.pdbx_description
1 polymer ?
#
loop_
_entity_poly.entity_id
_entity_poly.type
_entity_poly.pdbx_seq_one_letter_code
_entity_poly.pdbx_strand_id
1 'polypeptide(L)'
;LVANLIETAGATRMITLDMHAPQIQGFFDIPIDHLNAVRLLSNYFGERHLGDDLVVVSPDHGGVTRARKMADRLKAPIAIIDKR
;
A
#
# COMPACT_ATOMS: atom_id res chain seq x y z
N LEU A 1 -17.49 -9.40 9.45
CA LEU A 1 -18.61 -9.69 8.51
C LEU A 1 -18.10 -10.29 7.22
N VAL A 2 -17.50 -9.51 6.30
CA VAL A 2 -17.06 -10.03 4.99
C VAL A 2 -16.06 -11.18 5.14
N ALA A 3 -15.08 -11.07 6.05
CA ALA A 3 -14.14 -12.14 6.34
C ALA A 3 -14.84 -13.45 6.74
N ASN A 4 -15.72 -13.39 7.75
CA ASN A 4 -16.51 -14.53 8.21
C ASN A 4 -17.37 -15.15 7.11
N LEU A 5 -17.94 -14.33 6.22
CA LEU A 5 -18.74 -14.83 5.09
C LEU A 5 -17.88 -15.59 4.08
N ILE A 6 -16.69 -15.08 3.76
CA ILE A 6 -15.73 -15.73 2.86
C ILE A 6 -15.28 -17.07 3.44
N GLU A 7 -14.99 -17.12 4.74
CA GLU A 7 -14.60 -18.34 5.44
C GLU A 7 -15.74 -19.35 5.54
N THR A 8 -16.94 -18.89 5.90
CA THR A 8 -18.15 -19.75 5.98
C THR A 8 -18.49 -20.35 4.61
N ALA A 9 -18.20 -19.64 3.52
CA ALA A 9 -18.35 -20.15 2.16
C ALA A 9 -17.30 -21.24 1.79
N GLY A 10 -16.31 -21.50 2.65
CA GLY A 10 -15.33 -22.57 2.50
C GLY A 10 -13.95 -22.13 2.02
N ALA A 11 -13.64 -20.82 2.01
CA ALA A 11 -12.30 -20.36 1.68
C ALA A 11 -11.29 -20.80 2.75
N THR A 12 -10.13 -21.33 2.34
CA THR A 12 -9.07 -21.81 3.23
C THR A 12 -7.82 -20.94 3.23
N ARG A 13 -7.76 -19.95 2.32
CA ARG A 13 -6.68 -18.97 2.19
C ARG A 13 -7.20 -17.76 1.40
N MET A 14 -6.64 -16.58 1.68
CA MET A 14 -6.89 -15.36 0.90
C MET A 14 -5.59 -14.80 0.34
N ILE A 15 -5.63 -14.32 -0.90
CA ILE A 15 -4.55 -13.51 -1.49
C ILE A 15 -5.14 -12.13 -1.78
N THR A 16 -4.42 -11.08 -1.41
CA THR A 16 -4.88 -9.71 -1.60
C THR A 16 -3.75 -8.75 -1.92
N LEU A 17 -4.09 -7.54 -2.34
CA LEU A 17 -3.17 -6.47 -2.70
C LEU A 17 -3.53 -5.20 -1.91
N ASP A 18 -2.54 -4.59 -1.26
CA ASP A 18 -2.64 -3.25 -0.65
C ASP A 18 -3.93 -2.98 0.14
N MET A 19 -4.19 -3.81 1.16
CA MET A 19 -5.28 -3.56 2.11
C MET A 19 -5.27 -2.12 2.63
N HIS A 20 -6.46 -1.53 2.73
CA HIS A 20 -6.63 -0.15 3.21
C HIS A 20 -5.97 0.06 4.58
N ALA A 21 -6.11 -0.92 5.47
CA ALA A 21 -5.49 -0.95 6.79
C ALA A 21 -4.90 -2.35 7.07
N PRO A 22 -3.69 -2.46 7.64
CA PRO A 22 -3.06 -3.76 7.92
C PRO A 22 -3.86 -4.59 8.94
N GLN A 23 -4.64 -3.95 9.82
CA GLN A 23 -5.47 -4.61 10.82
C GLN A 23 -6.56 -5.48 10.22
N ILE A 24 -6.95 -5.25 8.95
CA ILE A 24 -7.94 -6.07 8.25
C ILE A 24 -7.48 -7.54 8.18
N GLN A 25 -6.18 -7.81 8.22
CA GLN A 25 -5.67 -9.18 8.28
C GLN A 25 -6.16 -9.95 9.52
N GLY A 26 -6.29 -9.26 10.66
CA GLY A 26 -6.78 -9.86 11.90
C GLY A 26 -8.28 -10.14 11.93
N PHE A 27 -9.01 -9.85 10.85
CA PHE A 27 -10.42 -10.22 10.72
C PHE A 27 -10.63 -11.62 10.15
N PHE A 28 -9.57 -12.26 9.64
CA PHE A 28 -9.63 -13.62 9.11
C PHE A 28 -8.91 -14.59 10.04
N ASP A 29 -9.50 -15.77 10.18
CA ASP A 29 -8.94 -16.93 10.89
C ASP A 29 -8.18 -17.88 9.95
N ILE A 30 -8.15 -17.56 8.65
CA ILE A 30 -7.40 -18.29 7.60
C ILE A 30 -6.12 -17.54 7.19
N PRO A 31 -5.09 -18.24 6.65
CA PRO A 31 -3.89 -17.59 6.16
C PRO A 31 -4.17 -16.54 5.06
N ILE A 32 -3.51 -15.39 5.15
CA ILE A 32 -3.57 -14.32 4.16
C ILE A 32 -2.18 -14.07 3.58
N ASP A 33 -2.09 -14.10 2.24
CA ASP A 33 -0.96 -13.57 1.50
C ASP A 33 -1.26 -12.11 1.10
N HIS A 34 -0.73 -11.15 1.87
CA HIS A 34 -0.89 -9.72 1.59
C HIS A 34 0.25 -9.19 0.73
N LEU A 35 -0.02 -9.04 -0.57
CA LEU A 35 0.90 -8.49 -1.55
C LEU A 35 0.92 -6.95 -1.47
N ASN A 36 2.10 -6.35 -1.74
CA ASN A 36 2.28 -4.90 -1.74
C ASN A 36 2.66 -4.41 -3.15
N ALA A 37 1.90 -3.48 -3.74
CA ALA A 37 2.15 -3.02 -5.11
C ALA A 37 3.29 -1.98 -5.20
N VAL A 38 3.74 -1.43 -4.07
CA VAL A 38 4.73 -0.33 -4.05
C VAL A 38 5.99 -0.62 -4.88
N ARG A 39 6.44 -1.89 -4.92
CA ARG A 39 7.58 -2.27 -5.76
C ARG A 39 7.31 -2.07 -7.25
N LEU A 40 6.17 -2.56 -7.72
CA LEU A 40 5.76 -2.45 -9.11
C LEU A 40 5.57 -0.98 -9.49
N LEU A 41 4.88 -0.22 -8.65
CA LEU A 41 4.59 1.20 -8.90
C LEU A 41 5.87 2.04 -8.91
N SER A 42 6.77 1.88 -7.93
CA SER A 42 8.04 2.60 -7.92
C SER A 42 8.89 2.28 -9.15
N ASN A 43 8.93 1.02 -9.60
CA ASN A 43 9.67 0.68 -10.81
C ASN A 43 9.09 1.38 -12.04
N TYR A 44 7.77 1.34 -12.21
CA TYR A 44 7.07 2.01 -13.31
C TYR A 44 7.41 3.50 -13.38
N PHE A 45 7.41 4.21 -12.24
CA PHE A 45 7.75 5.64 -12.22
C PHE A 45 9.25 5.89 -12.39
N GLY A 46 10.13 5.02 -11.87
CA GLY A 46 11.57 5.13 -12.07
C GLY A 46 11.99 5.00 -13.54
N GLU A 47 11.31 4.16 -14.31
CA GLU A 47 11.58 3.96 -15.75
C GLU A 47 11.10 5.13 -16.63
N ARG A 48 10.28 6.03 -16.10
CA ARG A 48 9.69 7.16 -16.84
C ARG A 48 10.60 8.38 -16.97
N HIS A 49 11.82 8.35 -16.43
CA HIS A 49 12.78 9.46 -16.48
C HIS A 49 12.16 10.80 -16.02
N LEU A 50 11.58 10.81 -14.82
CA LEU A 50 10.84 11.95 -14.26
C LEU A 50 11.72 13.19 -13.94
N GLY A 51 13.00 13.17 -14.30
CA GLY A 51 13.99 14.19 -13.99
C GLY A 51 14.57 14.05 -12.59
N ASP A 52 15.51 14.94 -12.26
CA ASP A 52 16.24 14.94 -10.99
C ASP A 52 15.47 15.67 -9.86
N ASP A 53 14.43 16.44 -10.22
CA ASP A 53 13.58 17.18 -9.28
C ASP A 53 12.26 16.44 -9.02
N LEU A 54 12.35 15.29 -8.36
CA LEU A 54 11.23 14.42 -8.02
C LEU A 54 10.86 14.55 -6.55
N VAL A 55 9.58 14.75 -6.24
CA VAL A 55 9.04 14.73 -4.86
C VAL A 55 7.85 13.79 -4.79
N VAL A 56 7.84 12.89 -3.81
CA VAL A 56 6.67 12.04 -3.53
C VAL A 56 5.78 12.74 -2.50
N VAL A 57 4.51 12.97 -2.84
CA VAL A 57 3.59 13.72 -1.99
C VAL A 57 2.53 12.80 -1.38
N SER A 58 2.37 12.86 -0.05
CA SER A 58 1.21 12.31 0.64
C SER A 58 0.10 13.38 0.71
N PRO A 59 -1.11 13.11 0.19
CA PRO A 59 -2.20 14.09 0.18
C PRO A 59 -2.85 14.32 1.55
N ASP A 60 -2.56 13.45 2.51
CA ASP A 60 -3.02 13.50 3.90
C ASP A 60 -2.11 12.64 4.80
N HIS A 61 -2.39 12.65 6.11
CA HIS A 61 -1.63 11.88 7.11
C HIS A 61 -1.78 10.36 6.98
N GLY A 62 -2.93 9.86 6.50
CA GLY A 62 -3.18 8.43 6.36
C GLY A 62 -2.37 7.78 5.23
N GLY A 63 -1.98 8.57 4.21
CA GLY A 63 -1.14 8.13 3.10
C GLY A 63 0.37 8.11 3.39
N VAL A 64 0.83 8.71 4.50
CA VAL A 64 2.26 9.02 4.71
C VAL A 64 3.15 7.79 4.67
N THR A 65 2.72 6.70 5.29
CA THR A 65 3.49 5.44 5.28
C THR A 65 3.65 4.88 3.87
N ARG A 66 2.62 4.98 3.01
CA ARG A 66 2.70 4.53 1.61
C ARG A 66 3.60 5.45 0.79
N ALA A 67 3.43 6.77 0.94
CA ALA A 67 4.25 7.77 0.28
C ALA A 67 5.74 7.61 0.64
N ARG A 68 6.05 7.37 1.93
CA ARG A 68 7.42 7.12 2.39
C ARG A 68 8.06 5.90 1.75
N LYS A 69 7.37 4.76 1.74
CA LYS A 69 7.86 3.54 1.08
C LYS A 69 8.15 3.78 -0.41
N MET A 70 7.34 4.60 -1.08
CA MET A 70 7.56 4.93 -2.48
C MET A 70 8.75 5.89 -2.66
N ALA A 71 8.86 6.91 -1.81
CA ALA A 71 9.97 7.87 -1.79
C ALA A 71 11.32 7.18 -1.57
N ASP A 72 11.41 6.26 -0.61
CA ASP A 72 12.61 5.49 -0.31
C ASP A 72 13.07 4.66 -1.52
N ARG A 73 12.12 4.08 -2.26
CA ARG A 73 12.42 3.29 -3.48
C ARG A 73 12.84 4.14 -4.66
N LEU A 74 12.26 5.32 -4.81
CA LEU A 74 12.59 6.28 -5.87
C LEU A 74 13.79 7.16 -5.51
N LYS A 75 14.31 7.06 -4.28
CA LYS A 75 15.36 7.94 -3.73
C LYS A 75 15.00 9.43 -3.84
N ALA A 76 13.73 9.73 -3.59
CA ALA A 76 13.17 11.07 -3.71
C ALA A 76 12.78 11.62 -2.32
N PRO A 77 12.82 12.94 -2.11
CA PRO A 77 12.20 13.58 -0.95
C PRO A 77 10.69 13.30 -0.86
N ILE A 78 10.17 13.42 0.37
CA ILE A 78 8.74 13.29 0.68
C ILE A 78 8.16 14.63 1.11
N ALA A 79 6.96 14.95 0.62
CA ALA A 79 6.12 16.05 1.12
C ALA A 79 4.79 15.50 1.66
N ILE A 80 4.21 16.19 2.64
CA ILE A 80 2.94 15.78 3.28
C ILE A 80 2.05 17.01 3.34
N ILE A 81 0.82 16.89 2.84
CA ILE A 81 -0.18 17.95 2.94
C ILE A 81 -0.89 17.83 4.29
N ASP A 82 -0.83 18.92 5.06
CA ASP A 82 -1.60 19.07 6.30
C ASP A 82 -2.96 19.70 5.98
N LYS A 83 -4.04 19.04 6.36
CA LYS A 83 -5.40 19.59 6.27
C LYS A 83 -5.78 20.10 7.66
N ARG A 84 -5.87 21.41 7.79
CA ARG A 84 -6.44 22.09 8.96
C ARG A 84 -7.90 22.41 8.74
#